data_AF-A0A967DEM8-F1
#
_entry.id   AF-A0A967DEM8-F1
#
_cell.length_a   1.000
_cell.length_b   1.000
_cell.length_c   1.000
_cell.angle_alpha   90.00
_cell.angle_beta   90.00
_cell.angle_gamma   90.00
#
_symmetry.space_group_name_H-M   'P 1'
#
loop_
_entity.id
_entity.type
_entity.pdbx_description
1 polymer ?
#
loop_
_entity_poly.entity_id
_entity_poly.type
_entity_poly.pdbx_seq_one_letter_code
_entity_poly.pdbx_strand_id
1 'polypeptide(L)'
;MTSWRSRCDGRSSSLRSIGTAPLPSEKPGRRLRDLPVYDALERRLERISEAFTKLGDEAQVLLPNQPWREIRALGNRLRHNYDEVGCDRIWEIVVDDLSSLLRDARMAAEKFESGSSVY
;
A
#
# COMPACT_ATOMS: atom_id res chain seq x y z
N MET A 1 -3.33 -16.63 2.72
CA MET A 1 -4.01 -16.45 1.43
C MET A 1 -5.28 -15.65 1.68
N THR A 2 -5.60 -14.75 0.74
CA THR A 2 -6.83 -13.94 0.59
C THR A 2 -7.12 -12.84 1.61
N SER A 3 -6.87 -11.58 1.24
CA SER A 3 -7.81 -10.48 1.54
C SER A 3 -7.75 -9.31 0.54
N TRP A 4 -7.68 -9.60 -0.77
CA TRP A 4 -7.98 -8.58 -1.80
C TRP A 4 -9.45 -8.56 -2.24
N ARG A 5 -10.29 -9.45 -1.68
CA ARG A 5 -11.70 -9.56 -2.05
C ARG A 5 -12.61 -9.09 -0.92
N SER A 6 -13.33 -8.02 -1.24
CA SER A 6 -14.69 -7.72 -0.77
C SER A 6 -14.79 -6.95 0.55
N ARG A 7 -15.19 -5.65 0.47
CA ARG A 7 -16.32 -5.02 1.20
C ARG A 7 -16.33 -3.49 1.00
N CYS A 8 -17.46 -2.97 0.50
CA CYS A 8 -17.76 -1.54 0.49
C CYS A 8 -18.97 -1.32 1.41
N ASP A 9 -18.87 -0.44 2.42
CA ASP A 9 -19.99 0.40 2.93
C ASP A 9 -19.55 1.32 4.10
N GLY A 10 -19.36 2.62 3.82
CA GLY A 10 -20.16 3.75 4.37
C GLY A 10 -19.88 4.46 5.73
N ARG A 11 -19.49 5.76 5.63
CA ARG A 11 -19.82 7.00 6.46
C ARG A 11 -19.02 7.35 7.77
N SER A 12 -18.31 8.51 7.84
CA SER A 12 -18.61 9.91 8.39
C SER A 12 -18.50 10.06 9.93
N SER A 13 -17.92 11.07 10.63
CA SER A 13 -17.35 12.43 10.39
C SER A 13 -16.43 12.88 11.59
N SER A 14 -15.82 14.09 11.51
CA SER A 14 -15.19 14.96 12.56
C SER A 14 -13.65 14.96 12.83
N LEU A 15 -13.08 16.19 12.86
CA LEU A 15 -11.66 16.61 12.65
C LEU A 15 -11.04 17.15 13.95
N ARG A 16 -9.72 16.97 14.14
CA ARG A 16 -8.77 18.08 14.38
C ARG A 16 -7.29 17.63 14.43
N SER A 17 -6.45 18.57 14.01
CA SER A 17 -4.99 18.72 14.15
C SER A 17 -4.04 17.90 13.28
N ILE A 18 -3.20 18.67 12.59
CA ILE A 18 -2.18 18.32 11.60
C ILE A 18 -0.85 18.12 12.33
N GLY A 19 -0.20 16.99 12.09
CA GLY A 19 1.16 16.68 12.54
C GLY A 19 1.39 15.19 12.35
N THR A 20 2.46 14.83 11.63
CA THR A 20 2.90 13.46 11.26
C THR A 20 2.23 12.36 12.08
N ALA A 21 1.04 11.95 11.63
CA ALA A 21 0.23 11.01 12.37
C ALA A 21 0.73 9.60 12.04
N PRO A 22 1.10 8.77 13.03
CA PRO A 22 1.17 7.33 12.81
C PRO A 22 -0.16 6.90 12.19
N LEU A 23 -0.11 5.96 11.25
CA LEU A 23 -1.32 5.43 10.62
C LEU A 23 -2.28 5.02 11.75
N PRO A 24 -3.51 5.56 11.79
CA PRO A 24 -4.40 5.28 12.91
C PRO A 24 -4.63 3.77 13.01
N SER A 25 -4.66 3.21 14.22
CA SER A 25 -4.90 1.76 14.39
C SER A 25 -6.34 1.36 14.02
N GLU A 26 -7.23 2.34 13.95
CA GLU A 26 -8.65 2.17 13.64
C GLU A 26 -9.06 3.07 12.46
N LYS A 27 -10.07 2.64 11.69
CA LYS A 27 -10.66 3.45 10.62
C LYS A 27 -11.18 4.76 11.22
N PRO A 28 -10.64 5.93 10.86
CA PRO A 28 -11.16 7.17 11.41
C PRO A 28 -12.59 7.38 10.89
N GLY A 29 -13.51 7.71 11.81
CA GLY A 29 -14.91 7.95 11.47
C GLY A 29 -15.07 9.09 10.47
N ARG A 30 -14.13 10.05 10.40
CA ARG A 30 -14.18 11.14 9.42
C ARG A 30 -14.09 10.64 7.98
N ARG A 31 -14.83 11.29 7.06
CA ARG A 31 -14.81 10.99 5.61
C ARG A 31 -13.35 10.96 5.15
N LEU A 32 -12.85 9.75 4.89
CA LEU A 32 -11.42 9.45 4.75
C LEU A 32 -10.72 10.29 3.67
N ARG A 33 -11.44 10.67 2.60
CA ARG A 33 -10.93 11.56 1.53
C ARG A 33 -10.54 12.96 2.01
N ASP A 34 -11.08 13.42 3.13
CA ASP A 34 -10.83 14.78 3.62
C ASP A 34 -9.56 14.85 4.50
N LEU A 35 -8.86 13.73 4.68
CA LEU A 35 -7.66 13.64 5.51
C LEU A 35 -6.40 13.75 4.65
N PRO A 36 -5.47 14.67 4.96
CA PRO A 36 -4.17 14.75 4.27
C PRO A 36 -3.35 13.45 4.31
N VAL A 37 -3.63 12.60 5.31
CA VAL A 37 -3.03 11.26 5.45
C VAL A 37 -3.43 10.35 4.28
N TYR A 38 -4.62 10.55 3.72
CA TYR A 38 -5.15 9.72 2.64
C TYR A 38 -4.42 9.99 1.32
N ASP A 39 -4.26 11.26 0.93
CA ASP A 39 -3.47 11.64 -0.25
C ASP A 39 -2.01 11.15 -0.12
N ALA A 40 -1.45 11.22 1.10
CA ALA A 40 -0.12 10.70 1.38
C ALA A 40 -0.05 9.16 1.25
N LEU A 41 -1.10 8.44 1.64
CA LEU A 41 -1.21 6.99 1.47
C LEU A 41 -1.32 6.59 0.00
N GLU A 42 -2.19 7.26 -0.77
CA GLU A 42 -2.32 7.07 -2.21
C GLU A 42 -0.97 7.24 -2.90
N ARG A 43 -0.30 8.36 -2.64
CA ARG A 43 1.00 8.66 -3.25
C ARG A 43 2.08 7.65 -2.86
N ARG A 44 2.05 7.13 -1.62
CA ARG A 44 2.99 6.09 -1.17
C ARG A 44 2.72 4.77 -1.88
N LEU A 45 1.46 4.35 -1.99
CA LEU A 45 1.09 3.12 -2.69
C LEU A 45 1.45 3.16 -4.17
N GLU A 46 1.25 4.30 -4.84
CA GLU A 46 1.72 4.52 -6.20
C GLU A 46 3.23 4.32 -6.34
N ARG A 47 4.03 4.94 -5.45
CA ARG A 47 5.49 4.83 -5.47
C ARG A 47 5.95 3.39 -5.28
N ILE A 48 5.29 2.66 -4.39
CA ILE A 48 5.56 1.24 -4.15
C ILE A 48 5.27 0.43 -5.42
N SER A 49 4.09 0.60 -6.01
CA SER A 49 3.73 -0.08 -7.26
C SER A 49 4.72 0.25 -8.39
N GLU A 50 5.14 1.51 -8.52
CA GLU A 50 6.07 1.93 -9.54
C GLU A 50 7.47 1.33 -9.35
N ALA A 51 7.95 1.25 -8.10
CA ALA A 51 9.23 0.61 -7.79
C ALA A 51 9.23 -0.86 -8.24
N PHE A 52 8.12 -1.57 -8.01
CA PHE A 52 7.99 -2.96 -8.46
C PHE A 52 7.81 -3.11 -9.97
N THR A 53 7.16 -2.15 -10.63
CA THR A 53 7.13 -2.13 -12.10
C THR A 53 8.53 -1.99 -12.67
N LYS A 54 9.38 -1.13 -12.08
CA LYS A 54 10.77 -0.94 -12.50
C LYS A 54 11.66 -2.16 -12.28
N LEU A 55 11.40 -2.92 -11.21
CA LEU A 55 12.07 -4.20 -10.95
C LEU A 55 11.67 -5.31 -11.94
N GLY A 56 10.59 -5.13 -12.71
CA GLY A 56 10.22 -6.06 -13.77
C GLY A 56 10.01 -7.50 -13.28
N ASP A 57 10.74 -8.43 -13.90
CA ASP A 57 10.68 -9.86 -13.59
C ASP A 57 11.47 -10.22 -12.32
N GLU A 58 12.49 -9.43 -11.98
CA GLU A 58 13.28 -9.62 -10.75
C GLU A 58 12.40 -9.49 -9.50
N ALA A 59 11.38 -8.62 -9.55
CA ALA A 59 10.40 -8.50 -8.47
C ALA A 59 9.77 -9.85 -8.13
N GLN A 60 9.36 -10.63 -9.14
CA GLN A 60 8.71 -11.93 -8.93
C GLN A 60 9.66 -12.97 -8.36
N VAL A 61 10.94 -12.90 -8.74
CA VAL A 61 11.99 -13.76 -8.18
C VAL A 61 12.27 -13.40 -6.72
N LEU A 62 12.29 -12.11 -6.40
CA LEU A 62 12.62 -11.62 -5.05
C LEU A 62 11.46 -11.80 -4.07
N LEU A 63 10.22 -11.56 -4.50
CA LEU A 63 9.03 -11.71 -3.65
C LEU A 63 7.95 -12.57 -4.35
N PRO A 64 8.15 -13.89 -4.43
CA PRO A 64 7.26 -14.78 -5.18
C PRO A 64 5.86 -14.91 -4.57
N ASN A 65 5.70 -14.61 -3.29
CA ASN A 65 4.43 -14.77 -2.57
C ASN A 65 3.48 -13.58 -2.72
N GLN A 66 3.89 -12.53 -3.43
CA GLN A 66 3.13 -11.28 -3.52
C GLN A 66 2.22 -11.25 -4.76
N PRO A 67 1.00 -10.70 -4.66
CA PRO A 67 0.04 -10.67 -5.76
C PRO A 67 0.37 -9.56 -6.77
N TRP A 68 1.43 -9.77 -7.56
CA TRP A 68 2.00 -8.77 -8.47
C TRP A 68 1.01 -8.12 -9.43
N ARG A 69 0.11 -8.93 -9.98
CA ARG A 69 -0.91 -8.45 -10.91
C ARG A 69 -1.85 -7.46 -10.22
N GLU A 70 -2.17 -7.67 -8.96
CA GLU A 70 -3.08 -6.84 -8.17
C GLU A 70 -2.38 -5.56 -7.71
N ILE A 71 -1.11 -5.65 -7.30
CA ILE A 71 -0.27 -4.49 -6.96
C ILE A 71 -0.12 -3.55 -8.18
N ARG A 72 0.18 -4.10 -9.37
CA ARG A 72 0.26 -3.31 -10.61
C ARG A 72 -1.10 -2.71 -11.00
N ALA A 73 -2.18 -3.48 -10.89
CA ALA A 73 -3.52 -2.98 -11.17
C ALA A 73 -3.93 -1.85 -10.21
N LEU A 74 -3.55 -1.93 -8.93
CA LEU A 74 -3.75 -0.86 -7.96
C LEU A 74 -3.00 0.41 -8.37
N GLY A 75 -1.70 0.32 -8.66
CA GLY A 75 -0.92 1.48 -9.08
C GLY A 75 -1.45 2.11 -10.38
N ASN A 76 -1.95 1.30 -11.31
CA ASN A 76 -2.58 1.81 -12.53
C ASN A 76 -3.88 2.58 -12.23
N ARG A 77 -4.73 2.04 -11.35
CA ARG A 77 -5.96 2.72 -10.91
C ARG A 77 -5.68 4.00 -10.14
N LEU A 78 -4.70 4.00 -9.24
CA LEU A 78 -4.32 5.22 -8.51
C LEU A 78 -3.81 6.32 -9.47
N ARG A 79 -3.17 5.96 -10.59
CA ARG A 79 -2.69 6.95 -11.56
C ARG A 79 -3.77 7.49 -12.50
N HIS A 80 -4.75 6.67 -12.88
CA HIS A 80 -5.69 6.99 -13.97
C HIS A 80 -7.15 7.11 -13.53
N ASN A 81 -7.52 6.51 -12.41
CA ASN A 81 -8.89 6.36 -11.92
C ASN A 81 -8.93 6.50 -10.39
N TYR A 82 -8.13 7.41 -9.81
CA TYR A 82 -8.02 7.57 -8.36
C TYR A 82 -9.36 7.93 -7.71
N ASP A 83 -10.22 8.63 -8.44
CA ASP A 83 -11.56 9.02 -8.03
C ASP A 83 -12.51 7.81 -7.83
N GLU A 84 -12.27 6.72 -8.57
CA GLU A 84 -12.99 5.45 -8.44
C GLU A 84 -12.49 4.59 -7.26
N VAL A 85 -11.29 4.87 -6.73
CA VAL A 85 -10.75 4.12 -5.59
C VAL A 85 -11.41 4.63 -4.30
N GLY A 86 -12.18 3.75 -3.66
CA GLY A 86 -12.81 4.04 -2.37
C GLY A 86 -11.78 4.09 -1.25
N CYS A 87 -11.92 5.02 -0.31
CA CYS A 87 -10.95 5.14 0.78
C CYS A 87 -10.89 3.93 1.69
N ASP A 88 -12.02 3.26 1.89
CA ASP A 88 -12.09 2.03 2.65
C ASP A 88 -11.20 0.96 2.02
N ARG A 89 -11.11 0.94 0.69
CA ARG A 89 -10.26 0.01 -0.04
C ARG A 89 -8.78 0.29 0.18
N ILE A 90 -8.37 1.56 0.14
CA ILE A 90 -6.97 1.93 0.44
C ILE A 90 -6.64 1.58 1.89
N TRP A 91 -7.56 1.85 2.81
CA TRP A 91 -7.37 1.50 4.20
C TRP A 91 -7.16 -0.01 4.40
N GLU A 92 -8.00 -0.84 3.80
CA GLU A 92 -7.86 -2.29 3.81
C GLU A 92 -6.51 -2.74 3.27
N ILE A 93 -6.08 -2.20 2.13
CA ILE A 93 -4.78 -2.53 1.53
C ILE A 93 -3.64 -2.16 2.48
N VAL A 94 -3.73 -1.01 3.15
CA VAL A 94 -2.70 -0.54 4.08
C VAL A 94 -2.64 -1.41 5.34
N VAL A 95 -3.78 -1.86 5.87
CA VAL A 95 -3.83 -2.66 7.10
C VAL A 95 -3.48 -4.12 6.81
N ASP A 96 -4.14 -4.71 5.82
CA ASP A 96 -4.12 -6.16 5.58
C ASP A 96 -2.95 -6.58 4.69
N ASP A 97 -2.72 -5.85 3.59
CA ASP A 97 -1.83 -6.30 2.53
C ASP A 97 -0.41 -5.74 2.68
N LEU A 98 -0.29 -4.47 3.06
CA LEU A 98 1.00 -3.75 3.12
C LEU A 98 1.94 -4.36 4.16
N SER A 99 1.42 -4.86 5.28
CA SER A 99 2.22 -5.51 6.34
C SER A 99 2.97 -6.72 5.80
N SER A 100 2.32 -7.54 4.96
CA SER A 100 2.94 -8.72 4.35
C SER A 100 4.01 -8.34 3.33
N LEU A 101 3.72 -7.32 2.51
CA LEU A 101 4.61 -6.80 1.48
C LEU A 101 5.88 -6.19 2.09
N LEU A 102 5.74 -5.40 3.15
CA LEU A 102 6.88 -4.81 3.87
C LEU A 102 7.78 -5.87 4.50
N ARG A 103 7.20 -6.94 5.06
CA ARG A 103 7.96 -8.05 5.62
C ARG A 103 8.82 -8.71 4.56
N ASP A 104 8.23 -9.08 3.42
CA ASP A 104 8.94 -9.75 2.35
C ASP A 104 10.00 -8.82 1.72
N ALA A 105 9.68 -7.53 1.53
CA ALA A 105 10.62 -6.54 1.01
C ALA A 105 11.84 -6.34 1.91
N ARG A 106 11.62 -6.31 3.23
CA ARG A 106 12.72 -6.24 4.20
C ARG A 106 13.60 -7.48 4.14
N MET A 107 13.02 -8.68 4.12
CA MET A 107 13.79 -9.93 3.98
C MET A 107 14.58 -9.98 2.67
N ALA A 108 14.03 -9.47 1.57
CA ALA A 108 14.74 -9.39 0.30
C ALA A 108 15.92 -8.41 0.39
N ALA A 109 15.72 -7.22 0.97
CA ALA A 109 16.78 -6.22 1.16
C ALA A 109 17.93 -6.75 2.04
N GLU A 110 17.62 -7.39 3.16
CA GLU A 110 18.62 -7.99 4.05
C GLU A 110 19.47 -9.05 3.36
N LYS A 111 18.89 -9.85 2.45
CA LYS A 111 19.64 -10.83 1.64
C LYS A 111 20.63 -10.16 0.69
N PHE A 112 20.26 -9.02 0.10
CA PHE A 112 21.18 -8.26 -0.76
C PHE A 112 22.33 -7.64 0.04
N GLU A 113 22.03 -7.06 1.20
CA GLU A 113 23.06 -6.47 2.07
C GLU A 113 24.03 -7.54 2.60
N SER A 114 23.51 -8.71 2.97
CA SER A 114 24.32 -9.85 3.43
C SER A 114 25.14 -10.48 2.30
N GLY A 115 24.62 -10.51 1.07
CA GLY A 115 25.32 -11.00 -0.12
C GLY A 115 26.36 -10.01 -0.66
N SER A 116 26.26 -8.72 -0.32
CA SER A 116 27.21 -7.68 -0.73
C SER A 116 28.40 -7.51 0.23
N SER A 117 28.44 -8.26 1.35
CA SER A 117 29.51 -8.20 2.35
C SER A 117 30.76 -9.05 2.01
N VAL A 118 30.83 -9.60 0.79
CA VAL A 118 32.02 -10.34 0.34
C VAL A 118 32.44 -9.78 -1.01
N TYR A 119 33.07 -8.61 -1.03
CA TYR A 119 34.15 -8.21 -1.96
C TYR A 119 34.83 -6.95 -1.44
#